data_AF-A0A837DBM7-F1
#
_entry.id   AF-A0A837DBM7-F1
#
_cell.length_a   1.000
_cell.length_b   1.000
_cell.length_c   1.000
_cell.angle_alpha   90.00
_cell.angle_beta   90.00
_cell.angle_gamma   90.00
#
_symmetry.space_group_name_H-M   'P 1'
#
loop_
_entity.id
_entity.type
_entity.pdbx_description
1 polymer ?
#
loop_
_entity_poly.entity_id
_entity_poly.type
_entity_poly.pdbx_seq_one_letter_code
_entity_poly.pdbx_strand_id
1 'polypeptide(L)'
;MTETKPPTSPTSTSVGAQDDIELRLGASLVHLPIIRSVAASIAMRADFDLDSIADLRLAVDEACSTLITRALPDSTMTCRFTIDEDQLLFRGTVLSTETEAPSTTSFGWRVLTTLADAASAWTEQHPENGQRNWIHIELAKRKPAFT
;
A
#
# COMPACT_ATOMS: atom_id res chain seq x y z
N MET A 1 32.89 4.89 16.35
CA MET A 1 31.93 4.52 15.29
C MET A 1 30.62 4.18 15.99
N THR A 2 29.64 5.07 15.91
CA THR A 2 28.30 4.86 16.47
C THR A 2 27.48 4.08 15.46
N GLU A 3 27.28 2.78 15.71
CA GLU A 3 26.32 1.96 14.96
C GLU A 3 24.91 2.48 15.23
N THR A 4 24.26 2.95 14.17
CA THR A 4 22.87 3.40 14.21
C THR A 4 22.00 2.16 14.00
N LYS A 5 21.41 1.64 15.08
CA LYS A 5 20.43 0.56 15.04
C LYS A 5 19.23 1.02 14.20
N PRO A 6 18.81 0.27 13.16
CA PRO A 6 17.61 0.61 12.41
C PRO A 6 16.36 0.56 13.31
N PRO A 7 15.34 1.39 13.06
CA PRO A 7 14.13 1.37 13.86
C PRO A 7 13.43 0.01 13.73
N THR A 8 13.29 -0.70 14.85
CA THR A 8 12.42 -1.87 14.99
C THR A 8 10.98 -1.39 14.83
N SER A 9 10.44 -1.52 13.62
CA SER A 9 9.02 -1.28 13.36
C SER A 9 8.22 -2.45 13.96
N PRO A 10 7.14 -2.20 14.73
CA PRO A 10 6.27 -3.26 15.18
C PRO A 10 5.55 -3.86 13.95
N THR A 11 5.83 -5.13 13.66
CA THR A 11 5.00 -5.99 12.81
C THR A 11 3.67 -6.22 13.53
N SER A 12 2.76 -5.25 13.49
CA SER A 12 1.44 -5.41 14.07
C SER A 12 0.57 -6.21 13.09
N THR A 13 0.66 -7.54 13.17
CA THR A 13 -0.08 -8.53 12.34
C THR A 13 -1.56 -8.66 12.70
N SER A 14 -2.09 -7.85 13.62
CA SER A 14 -3.51 -7.83 13.98
C SER A 14 -4.17 -6.54 13.50
N VAL A 15 -5.29 -6.67 12.78
CA VAL A 15 -6.27 -5.59 12.63
C VAL A 15 -6.80 -5.27 14.03
N GLY A 16 -6.32 -4.19 14.64
CA GLY A 16 -6.40 -4.00 16.09
C GLY A 16 -6.99 -2.68 16.56
N ALA A 17 -7.12 -1.68 15.69
CA ALA A 17 -7.71 -0.37 16.00
C ALA A 17 -9.06 -0.20 15.28
N GLN A 18 -9.92 0.71 15.75
CA GLN A 18 -11.22 0.99 15.12
C GLN A 18 -11.09 1.46 13.66
N ASP A 19 -9.94 2.04 13.30
CA ASP A 19 -9.67 2.70 12.02
C ASP A 19 -8.66 1.93 11.14
N ASP A 20 -8.59 0.60 11.33
CA ASP A 20 -7.71 -0.29 10.60
C ASP A 20 -8.53 -1.32 9.81
N ILE A 21 -8.35 -1.35 8.49
CA ILE A 21 -9.14 -2.17 7.58
C ILE A 21 -8.20 -2.98 6.69
N GLU A 22 -8.35 -4.29 6.69
CA GLU A 22 -7.56 -5.19 5.85
C GLU A 22 -8.45 -5.95 4.86
N LEU A 23 -7.99 -6.05 3.61
CA LEU A 23 -8.56 -6.88 2.56
C LEU A 23 -7.50 -7.88 2.09
N ARG A 24 -7.93 -9.13 1.94
CA ARG A 24 -7.12 -10.21 1.37
C ARG A 24 -7.86 -10.81 0.19
N LEU A 25 -7.21 -10.83 -0.96
CA LEU A 25 -7.79 -11.20 -2.25
C LEU A 25 -6.72 -11.88 -3.10
N GLY A 26 -7.13 -12.64 -4.12
CA GLY A 26 -6.18 -13.16 -5.10
C GLY A 26 -5.41 -12.00 -5.76
N ALA A 27 -4.13 -12.19 -6.04
CA ALA A 27 -3.32 -11.20 -6.75
C ALA A 27 -3.73 -11.14 -8.24
N SER A 28 -4.88 -10.55 -8.51
CA SER A 28 -5.50 -10.49 -9.84
C SER A 28 -6.15 -9.13 -10.08
N LEU A 29 -5.96 -8.60 -11.29
CA LEU A 29 -6.49 -7.30 -11.71
C LEU A 29 -8.02 -7.25 -11.66
N VAL A 30 -8.70 -8.39 -11.71
CA VAL A 30 -10.17 -8.49 -11.62
C VAL A 30 -10.72 -7.93 -10.30
N HIS A 31 -9.90 -7.90 -9.24
CA HIS A 31 -10.31 -7.41 -7.93
C HIS A 31 -10.05 -5.92 -7.71
N LEU A 32 -9.32 -5.22 -8.60
CA LEU A 32 -9.05 -3.79 -8.46
C LEU A 32 -10.31 -2.92 -8.26
N PRO A 33 -11.45 -3.17 -8.94
CA PRO A 33 -12.68 -2.42 -8.67
C PRO A 33 -13.17 -2.51 -7.21
N ILE A 34 -12.94 -3.65 -6.55
CA ILE A 34 -13.33 -3.84 -5.14
C ILE A 34 -12.45 -2.97 -4.25
N ILE A 35 -11.12 -3.03 -4.44
CA ILE A 35 -10.16 -2.26 -3.65
C ILE A 35 -10.41 -0.75 -3.81
N ARG A 36 -10.66 -0.28 -5.04
CA ARG A 36 -11.00 1.12 -5.32
C ARG A 36 -12.30 1.56 -4.63
N SER A 37 -13.31 0.70 -4.58
CA SER A 37 -14.58 1.01 -3.94
C SER A 37 -14.41 1.13 -2.42
N VAL A 38 -13.59 0.27 -1.84
CA VAL A 38 -13.26 0.30 -0.41
C VAL A 38 -12.42 1.53 -0.07
N ALA A 39 -11.37 1.83 -0.85
CA ALA A 39 -10.57 3.04 -0.68
C ALA A 39 -11.43 4.32 -0.72
N ALA A 40 -12.35 4.41 -1.68
CA ALA A 40 -13.30 5.53 -1.77
C ALA A 40 -14.21 5.61 -0.54
N SER A 41 -14.76 4.48 -0.09
CA SER A 41 -15.66 4.43 1.06
C SER A 41 -14.95 4.83 2.36
N ILE A 42 -13.69 4.43 2.53
CA ILE A 42 -12.84 4.78 3.67
C ILE A 42 -12.54 6.28 3.65
N ALA A 43 -12.07 6.82 2.51
CA ALA A 43 -11.73 8.23 2.40
C ALA A 43 -12.95 9.16 2.57
N MET A 44 -14.12 8.78 2.03
CA MET A 44 -15.37 9.52 2.27
C MET A 44 -15.75 9.56 3.75
N ARG A 45 -15.58 8.45 4.48
CA ARG A 45 -15.86 8.39 5.93
C ARG A 45 -14.83 9.17 6.76
N ALA A 46 -13.65 9.39 6.22
CA ALA A 46 -12.56 10.15 6.84
C ALA A 46 -12.56 11.64 6.41
N ASP A 47 -13.66 12.13 5.82
CA ASP A 47 -13.88 13.53 5.41
C ASP A 47 -12.86 14.08 4.39
N PHE A 48 -12.33 13.22 3.51
CA PHE A 48 -11.55 13.69 2.36
C PHE A 48 -12.44 14.36 1.31
N ASP A 49 -11.91 15.39 0.64
CA ASP A 49 -12.59 16.01 -0.51
C ASP A 49 -12.60 15.10 -1.75
N LEU A 50 -13.44 15.44 -2.73
CA LEU A 50 -13.65 14.61 -3.92
C LEU A 50 -12.39 14.43 -4.77
N ASP A 51 -11.55 15.47 -4.84
CA ASP A 51 -10.29 15.44 -5.60
C ASP A 51 -9.29 14.49 -4.92
N SER A 52 -9.15 14.58 -3.59
CA SER A 52 -8.30 13.69 -2.81
C SER A 52 -8.80 12.24 -2.84
N ILE A 53 -10.11 12.02 -2.87
CA ILE A 53 -10.70 10.68 -3.06
C ILE A 53 -10.37 10.15 -4.46
N ALA A 54 -10.48 10.99 -5.51
CA ALA A 54 -10.14 10.59 -6.87
C ALA A 54 -8.65 10.23 -6.99
N ASP A 55 -7.77 11.06 -6.42
CA ASP A 55 -6.33 10.83 -6.36
C ASP A 55 -6.01 9.53 -5.64
N LEU A 56 -6.60 9.32 -4.45
CA LEU A 56 -6.35 8.11 -3.66
C LEU A 56 -6.75 6.85 -4.43
N ARG A 57 -7.91 6.87 -5.10
CA ARG A 57 -8.38 5.73 -5.90
C ARG A 57 -7.40 5.40 -7.02
N LEU A 58 -6.86 6.41 -7.69
CA LEU A 58 -5.87 6.22 -8.76
C LEU A 58 -4.53 5.73 -8.19
N ALA A 59 -4.08 6.28 -7.06
CA ALA A 59 -2.83 5.89 -6.41
C ALA A 59 -2.88 4.44 -5.92
N VAL A 60 -4.00 4.02 -5.33
CA VAL A 60 -4.25 2.64 -4.91
C VAL A 60 -4.32 1.70 -6.11
N ASP A 61 -4.98 2.10 -7.21
CA ASP A 61 -5.05 1.30 -8.44
C ASP A 61 -3.64 1.04 -9.02
N GLU A 62 -2.80 2.07 -9.08
CA GLU A 62 -1.41 1.98 -9.56
C GLU A 62 -0.52 1.15 -8.63
N ALA A 63 -0.65 1.32 -7.31
CA ALA A 63 0.08 0.52 -6.34
C ALA A 63 -0.29 -0.96 -6.44
N CYS A 64 -1.59 -1.26 -6.47
CA CYS A 64 -2.09 -2.64 -6.58
C CYS A 64 -1.72 -3.28 -7.91
N SER A 65 -1.83 -2.56 -9.04
CA SER A 65 -1.44 -3.11 -10.35
C SER A 65 0.06 -3.42 -10.39
N THR A 66 0.90 -2.51 -9.87
CA THR A 66 2.35 -2.69 -9.75
C THR A 66 2.71 -3.92 -8.91
N LEU A 67 2.03 -4.12 -7.78
CA LEU A 67 2.21 -5.31 -6.94
C LEU A 67 1.75 -6.59 -7.65
N ILE A 68 0.54 -6.59 -8.24
CA ILE A 68 -0.03 -7.76 -8.93
C ILE A 68 0.90 -8.25 -10.05
N THR A 69 1.53 -7.35 -10.82
CA THR A 69 2.49 -7.74 -11.88
C THR A 69 3.73 -8.48 -11.37
N ARG A 70 4.05 -8.36 -10.08
CA ARG A 70 5.22 -8.98 -9.43
C ARG A 70 4.83 -10.13 -8.51
N ALA A 71 3.53 -10.35 -8.33
CA ALA A 71 3.04 -11.37 -7.44
C ALA A 71 3.30 -12.76 -8.01
N LEU A 72 3.54 -13.73 -7.13
CA LEU A 72 3.52 -15.14 -7.51
C LEU A 72 2.14 -15.50 -8.07
N PRO A 73 2.07 -16.38 -9.09
CA PRO A 73 0.81 -16.93 -9.57
C PRO A 73 0.00 -17.54 -8.42
N ASP A 74 -1.31 -17.34 -8.45
CA ASP A 74 -2.28 -17.84 -7.46
C ASP A 74 -1.99 -17.42 -6.00
N SER A 75 -1.14 -16.41 -5.80
CA SER A 75 -0.85 -15.86 -4.47
C SER A 75 -1.91 -14.84 -4.02
N THR A 76 -1.86 -14.50 -2.73
CA THR A 76 -2.75 -13.49 -2.12
C THR A 76 -2.07 -12.13 -2.13
N MET A 77 -2.84 -11.08 -2.46
CA MET A 77 -2.51 -9.70 -2.14
C MET A 77 -3.22 -9.29 -0.86
N THR A 78 -2.47 -8.65 0.05
CA THR A 78 -3.01 -8.00 1.24
C THR A 78 -3.01 -6.49 1.01
N CYS A 79 -4.15 -5.85 1.27
CA CYS A 79 -4.32 -4.41 1.22
C CYS A 79 -4.78 -3.94 2.59
N ARG A 80 -4.01 -3.10 3.26
CA ARG A 80 -4.34 -2.53 4.56
C ARG A 80 -4.50 -1.02 4.46
N PHE A 81 -5.56 -0.51 5.05
CA PHE A 81 -5.86 0.90 5.17
C PHE A 81 -5.85 1.26 6.66
N THR A 82 -5.12 2.31 7.01
CA THR A 82 -5.08 2.85 8.37
C THR A 82 -5.39 4.33 8.29
N ILE A 83 -6.40 4.78 9.03
CA ILE A 83 -6.73 6.20 9.12
C ILE A 83 -6.16 6.75 10.41
N ASP A 84 -5.35 7.80 10.28
CA ASP A 84 -4.87 8.61 11.40
C ASP A 84 -5.66 9.94 11.45
N GLU A 85 -5.31 10.81 12.41
CA GLU A 85 -5.97 12.11 12.57
C GLU A 85 -5.87 12.98 11.30
N ASP A 86 -4.71 12.97 10.63
CA ASP A 86 -4.37 13.87 9.52
C ASP A 86 -4.15 13.18 8.17
N GLN A 87 -4.13 11.85 8.11
CA GLN A 87 -3.81 11.12 6.89
C GLN A 87 -4.51 9.75 6.79
N LEU A 88 -4.52 9.23 5.58
CA LEU A 88 -4.86 7.84 5.27
C LEU A 88 -3.60 7.17 4.72
N LEU A 89 -3.22 6.06 5.36
CA LEU A 89 -2.13 5.19 4.95
C LEU A 89 -2.72 3.98 4.24
N PHE A 90 -2.22 3.68 3.04
CA PHE A 90 -2.48 2.43 2.34
C PHE A 90 -1.18 1.63 2.23
N ARG A 91 -1.25 0.34 2.58
CA ARG A 91 -0.16 -0.61 2.39
C ARG A 91 -0.65 -1.83 1.60
N GLY A 92 -0.08 -2.03 0.42
CA GLY A 92 -0.27 -3.22 -0.39
C GLY A 92 0.91 -4.18 -0.22
N THR A 93 0.66 -5.49 -0.24
CA THR A 93 1.71 -6.51 -0.10
C THR A 93 1.37 -7.77 -0.90
N VAL A 94 2.35 -8.30 -1.62
CA VAL A 94 2.26 -9.58 -2.36
C VAL A 94 3.50 -10.43 -2.14
N LEU A 95 3.34 -11.74 -2.26
CA LEU A 95 4.47 -12.67 -2.26
C LEU A 95 5.09 -12.69 -3.66
N SER A 96 6.42 -12.64 -3.75
CA SER A 96 7.16 -12.61 -5.02
C SER A 96 8.43 -13.45 -4.94
N THR A 97 8.97 -13.81 -6.10
CA THR A 97 10.35 -14.33 -6.26
C THR A 97 11.36 -13.22 -6.55
N GLU A 98 10.91 -12.00 -6.85
CA GLU A 98 11.81 -10.86 -7.04
C GLU A 98 12.45 -10.45 -5.71
N THR A 99 13.70 -10.00 -5.77
CA THR A 99 14.47 -9.54 -4.60
C THR A 99 14.51 -8.02 -4.48
N GLU A 100 14.17 -7.32 -5.57
CA GLU A 100 14.23 -5.86 -5.66
C GLU A 100 12.85 -5.25 -5.49
N ALA A 101 12.81 -4.05 -4.90
CA ALA A 101 11.59 -3.27 -4.79
C ALA A 101 11.22 -2.66 -6.16
N PRO A 102 9.94 -2.30 -6.38
CA PRO A 102 9.51 -1.53 -7.53
C PRO A 102 10.41 -0.31 -7.81
N SER A 103 10.77 -0.12 -9.08
CA SER A 103 11.63 0.99 -9.49
C SER A 103 10.96 2.34 -9.26
N THR A 104 11.63 3.19 -8.50
CA THR A 104 11.18 4.56 -8.18
C THR A 104 11.38 5.57 -9.32
N THR A 105 12.00 5.14 -10.43
CA THR A 105 12.18 5.96 -11.64
C THR A 105 11.20 5.58 -12.77
N SER A 106 10.36 4.56 -12.54
CA SER A 106 9.36 4.10 -13.50
C SER A 106 8.23 5.11 -13.71
N PHE A 107 7.53 5.00 -14.85
CA PHE A 107 6.34 5.83 -15.11
C PHE A 107 5.25 5.63 -14.06
N GLY A 108 4.97 4.38 -13.68
CA GLY A 108 3.98 4.06 -12.64
C GLY A 108 4.32 4.70 -11.30
N TRP A 109 5.60 4.67 -10.91
CA TRP A 109 6.05 5.36 -9.69
C TRP A 109 5.83 6.88 -9.77
N ARG A 110 6.13 7.50 -10.91
CA ARG A 110 5.88 8.94 -11.11
C ARG A 110 4.40 9.29 -10.98
N VAL A 111 3.51 8.46 -11.53
CA VAL A 111 2.04 8.62 -11.36
C VAL A 111 1.69 8.54 -9.87
N LEU A 112 2.18 7.52 -9.18
CA LEU A 112 1.91 7.30 -7.77
C LEU A 112 2.38 8.47 -6.89
N THR A 113 3.59 9.00 -7.11
CA THR A 113 4.13 10.17 -6.38
C THR A 113 3.49 11.50 -6.79
N THR A 114 2.72 11.53 -7.88
CA THR A 114 1.91 12.71 -8.24
C THR A 114 0.58 12.72 -7.49
N LEU A 115 0.02 11.54 -7.23
CA LEU A 115 -1.30 11.36 -6.62
C LEU A 115 -1.25 11.27 -5.08
N ALA A 116 -0.16 10.74 -4.53
CA ALA A 116 0.04 10.57 -3.10
C ALA A 116 1.03 11.60 -2.54
N ASP A 117 0.85 11.96 -1.26
CA ASP A 117 1.75 12.85 -0.53
C ASP A 117 3.11 12.21 -0.22
N ALA A 118 3.10 10.89 -0.01
CA ALA A 118 4.28 10.09 0.21
C ALA A 118 4.08 8.69 -0.37
N ALA A 119 5.16 8.09 -0.83
CA ALA A 119 5.19 6.73 -1.33
C ALA A 119 6.51 6.06 -1.02
N SER A 120 6.46 4.78 -0.64
CA SER A 120 7.63 3.95 -0.42
C SER A 120 7.39 2.51 -0.88
N ALA A 121 8.46 1.84 -1.24
CA ALA A 121 8.41 0.43 -1.63
C ALA A 121 9.66 -0.27 -1.11
N TRP A 122 9.47 -1.49 -0.60
CA TRP A 122 10.56 -2.29 -0.05
C TRP A 122 10.27 -3.77 -0.21
N THR A 123 11.30 -4.58 -0.01
CA THR A 123 11.17 -6.03 0.09
C THR A 123 11.43 -6.49 1.52
N GLU A 124 10.71 -7.52 1.95
CA GLU A 124 10.91 -8.20 3.22
C GLU A 124 11.07 -9.69 2.96
N GLN A 125 12.04 -10.34 3.59
CA GLN A 125 12.28 -11.77 3.38
C GLN A 125 11.13 -12.59 3.95
N HIS A 126 10.60 -13.54 3.17
CA HIS A 126 9.63 -14.49 3.67
C HIS A 126 10.34 -15.54 4.56
N PRO A 127 9.82 -15.86 5.76
CA PRO A 127 10.51 -16.71 6.75
C PRO A 127 10.72 -18.17 6.30
N GLU A 128 10.00 -18.65 5.29
CA GLU A 128 10.19 -20.00 4.74
C GLU A 128 11.20 -20.05 3.58
N ASN A 129 12.30 -20.77 3.78
CA ASN A 129 13.27 -21.32 2.81
C ASN A 129 13.47 -20.54 1.49
N GLY A 130 13.99 -19.31 1.60
CA GLY A 130 15.15 -18.86 0.81
C GLY A 130 14.97 -18.30 -0.60
N GLN A 131 13.75 -18.24 -1.17
CA GLN A 131 13.54 -17.68 -2.52
C GLN A 131 12.29 -16.80 -2.66
N ARG A 132 11.60 -16.50 -1.57
CA ARG A 132 10.38 -15.68 -1.60
C ARG A 132 10.57 -14.43 -0.75
N ASN A 133 10.11 -13.32 -1.28
CA ASN A 133 10.08 -12.04 -0.59
C ASN A 133 8.66 -11.50 -0.62
N TRP A 134 8.27 -10.80 0.42
CA TRP A 134 7.16 -9.88 0.36
C TRP A 134 7.63 -8.61 -0.35
N ILE A 135 6.85 -8.17 -1.34
CA ILE A 135 7.01 -6.84 -1.92
C ILE A 135 5.90 -5.97 -1.35
N HIS A 136 6.29 -4.81 -0.85
CA HIS A 136 5.39 -3.84 -0.28
C HIS A 136 5.40 -2.56 -1.11
N ILE A 137 4.22 -1.95 -1.23
CA ILE A 137 4.08 -0.55 -1.59
C ILE A 137 3.24 0.10 -0.51
N GLU A 138 3.71 1.22 0.00
CA GLU A 138 2.98 2.08 0.93
C GLU A 138 2.81 3.46 0.32
N LEU A 139 1.64 4.06 0.55
CA LEU A 139 1.38 5.45 0.22
C LEU A 139 0.59 6.12 1.33
N ALA A 140 0.81 7.42 1.50
CA ALA A 140 0.04 8.26 2.39
C ALA A 140 -0.66 9.35 1.59
N LYS A 141 -1.91 9.64 1.95
CA LYS A 141 -2.67 10.79 1.48
C LYS A 141 -3.11 11.60 2.68
N ARG A 142 -2.73 12.87 2.75
CA ARG A 142 -3.11 13.78 3.84
C ARG A 142 -4.52 14.30 3.62
N LYS A 143 -5.24 14.50 4.71
CA LYS A 143 -6.49 15.24 4.69
C LYS A 143 -6.19 16.68 4.24
N PRO A 144 -7.03 17.30 3.40
CA PRO A 144 -6.88 18.70 3.07
C PRO A 144 -6.95 19.55 4.35
N ALA A 145 -6.03 20.50 4.49
CA ALA A 145 -6.10 21.45 5.60
C ALA A 145 -7.27 22.40 5.35
N PHE A 146 -8.33 22.30 6.15
CA PHE A 146 -9.38 23.31 6.16
C PHE A 146 -8.77 24.63 6.65
N THR A 147 -8.66 25.61 5.75
CA THR A 147 -8.24 26.99 6.08
C THR A 147 -9.47 27.87 6.24
#